data_AF-A0A3C1GZX6-F1
#
_entry.id   AF-A0A3C1GZX6-F1
#
_cell.length_a   1.000
_cell.length_b   1.000
_cell.length_c   1.000
_cell.angle_alpha   90.00
_cell.angle_beta   90.00
_cell.angle_gamma   90.00
#
_symmetry.space_group_name_H-M   'P 1'
#
loop_
_entity.id
_entity.type
_entity.pdbx_description
1 polymer ?
#
loop_
_entity_poly.entity_id
_entity_poly.type
_entity_poly.pdbx_seq_one_letter_code
_entity_poly.pdbx_strand_id
1 'polypeptide(L)'
;MQILKRNYEVYAKTGTSDWGDKGLEYGIPQGSVKDRWMVASTSQFTTAVWVGYDKASKDQISYITNDVSRMNLPGNVNSLILNELYRERAKPASVKQPSGVVSITHVLGVFPYVSPLADMNPSLVTTALIKKSFAQLGTLVPPALENPTSFDTTMIDSGSQKQFDFAFSAYPNPEALTIAPPTLDMELIVKDKTYTAVGTRLYDPSWIFGAVRYKVRLSIGSTVIAEFAESTNAFSKVVDVPPKSTVRVCGYFGYDSSGITSSEICKDIVVEDTQVNVPNNLTGHSYSVTRDFLASYGINDQVVTYTLPNTATSNQLGTVSLISPAIEGKKYTLTEFEALNIAVTVIDKSVDLNTEFIGKTQAQAEANKICGLITCTFETTVGTLITEVRVDGELVTDEDTYMLSALKPDGITLIIP
;
A
#
# COMPACT_ATOMS: atom_id res chain seq x y z
N MET A 1 38.35 -19.67 24.09
CA MET A 1 39.33 -18.74 24.69
C MET A 1 39.02 -18.32 26.13
N GLN A 2 37.88 -18.73 26.72
CA GLN A 2 37.53 -18.36 28.11
C GLN A 2 38.63 -18.69 29.14
N ILE A 3 39.43 -19.74 28.92
CA ILE A 3 40.54 -20.13 29.81
C ILE A 3 41.62 -19.04 29.98
N LEU A 4 41.71 -18.10 29.03
CA LEU A 4 42.65 -16.99 29.10
C LEU A 4 42.02 -15.66 29.54
N LYS A 5 40.72 -15.66 29.86
CA LYS A 5 40.01 -14.44 30.29
C LYS A 5 40.59 -13.93 31.61
N ARG A 6 40.95 -12.65 31.63
CA ARG A 6 41.56 -11.95 32.77
C ARG A 6 41.02 -10.52 32.87
N ASN A 7 41.43 -9.80 33.91
CA ASN A 7 41.17 -8.37 34.07
C ASN A 7 42.18 -7.48 33.32
N TYR A 8 42.91 -8.05 32.36
CA TYR A 8 43.75 -7.36 31.39
C TYR A 8 43.66 -8.13 30.06
N GLU A 9 43.98 -7.45 28.96
CA GLU A 9 43.87 -8.03 27.62
C GLU A 9 44.94 -9.10 27.36
N VAL A 10 44.49 -10.22 26.79
CA VAL A 10 45.34 -11.31 26.30
C VAL A 10 44.91 -11.63 24.88
N TYR A 11 45.85 -11.54 23.95
CA TYR A 11 45.66 -11.89 22.54
C TYR A 11 46.18 -13.30 22.35
N ALA A 12 45.40 -14.18 21.74
CA ALA A 12 45.80 -15.57 21.61
C ALA A 12 45.32 -16.22 20.33
N LYS A 13 46.06 -17.22 19.88
CA LYS A 13 45.65 -18.09 18.78
C LYS A 13 45.97 -19.54 19.10
N THR A 14 45.01 -20.41 18.80
CA THR A 14 45.19 -21.85 18.80
C THR A 14 45.71 -22.33 17.45
N GLY A 15 46.52 -23.38 17.47
CA GLY A 15 46.94 -24.13 16.29
C GLY A 15 46.70 -25.63 16.51
N THR A 16 46.34 -26.31 15.43
CA THR A 16 46.16 -27.78 15.39
C THR A 16 46.67 -28.26 14.03
N SER A 17 47.50 -29.31 14.02
CA SER A 17 47.87 -30.06 12.83
C SER A 17 47.32 -31.48 12.94
N ASP A 18 47.14 -32.15 11.81
CA ASP A 18 46.78 -33.57 11.76
C ASP A 18 47.84 -34.41 11.06
N TRP A 19 47.70 -35.73 11.18
CA TRP A 19 48.57 -36.71 10.55
C TRP A 19 48.31 -36.91 9.04
N GLY A 20 47.24 -36.34 8.49
CA GLY A 20 46.77 -36.67 7.15
C GLY A 20 46.58 -38.18 6.99
N ASP A 21 47.19 -38.72 5.94
CA ASP A 21 47.32 -40.15 5.65
C ASP A 21 48.63 -40.77 6.18
N LYS A 22 49.64 -39.96 6.52
CA LYS A 22 50.96 -40.41 6.99
C LYS A 22 50.90 -41.21 8.30
N GLY A 23 49.86 -41.01 9.11
CA GLY A 23 49.66 -41.74 10.35
C GLY A 23 49.28 -43.22 10.15
N LEU A 24 48.76 -43.58 8.98
CA LEU A 24 48.19 -44.91 8.74
C LEU A 24 49.22 -46.04 8.88
N GLU A 25 50.48 -45.80 8.50
CA GLU A 25 51.56 -46.80 8.63
C GLU A 25 51.84 -47.18 10.10
N TYR A 26 51.48 -46.32 11.04
CA TYR A 26 51.62 -46.52 12.48
C TYR A 26 50.32 -46.95 13.17
N GLY A 27 49.26 -47.22 12.40
CA GLY A 27 47.93 -47.54 12.94
C GLY A 27 47.17 -46.33 13.52
N ILE A 28 47.61 -45.11 13.20
CA ILE A 28 46.93 -43.87 13.62
C ILE A 28 45.78 -43.60 12.64
N PRO A 29 44.54 -43.36 13.11
CA PRO A 29 43.42 -43.05 12.21
C PRO A 29 43.68 -41.82 11.34
N GLN A 30 43.24 -41.86 10.09
CA GLN A 30 43.41 -40.76 9.14
C GLN A 30 42.85 -39.44 9.70
N GLY A 31 43.60 -38.34 9.56
CA GLY A 31 43.19 -37.02 10.05
C GLY A 31 43.22 -36.88 11.58
N SER A 32 43.79 -37.85 12.31
CA SER A 32 43.98 -37.71 13.76
C SER A 32 44.90 -36.54 14.07
N VAL A 33 44.61 -35.83 15.17
CA VAL A 33 45.39 -34.68 15.60
C VAL A 33 46.81 -35.10 15.96
N LYS A 34 47.79 -34.44 15.34
CA LYS A 34 49.22 -34.66 15.61
C LYS A 34 49.73 -33.72 16.68
N ASP A 35 49.56 -32.42 16.44
CA ASP A 35 50.07 -31.37 17.32
C ASP A 35 48.98 -30.41 17.73
N ARG A 36 49.10 -29.86 18.95
CA ARG A 36 48.31 -28.73 19.42
C ARG A 36 49.18 -27.66 20.02
N TRP A 37 48.85 -26.42 19.71
CA TRP A 37 49.61 -25.26 20.14
C TRP A 37 48.66 -24.17 20.61
N MET A 38 49.13 -23.36 21.56
CA MET A 38 48.53 -22.07 21.86
C MET A 38 49.65 -21.06 22.08
N VAL A 39 49.57 -19.96 21.33
CA VAL A 39 50.39 -18.78 21.56
C VAL A 39 49.50 -17.73 22.18
N ALA A 40 49.93 -17.17 23.31
CA ALA A 40 49.24 -16.10 24.02
C ALA A 40 50.21 -14.93 24.23
N SER A 41 49.69 -13.72 24.11
CA SER A 41 50.46 -12.49 24.20
C SER A 41 49.73 -11.44 25.01
N THR A 42 50.53 -10.62 25.68
CA THR A 42 50.15 -9.34 26.28
C THR A 42 50.98 -8.25 25.60
N SER A 43 50.90 -6.99 26.04
CA SER A 43 51.79 -5.94 25.51
C SER A 43 53.26 -6.11 25.92
N GLN A 44 53.59 -7.01 26.84
CA GLN A 44 54.96 -7.19 27.39
C GLN A 44 55.55 -8.59 27.16
N PHE A 45 54.73 -9.64 27.16
CA PHE A 45 55.17 -11.03 27.03
C PHE A 45 54.39 -11.79 25.97
N THR A 46 55.08 -12.72 25.31
CA THR A 46 54.51 -13.75 24.44
C THR A 46 54.92 -15.12 24.98
N THR A 47 53.94 -15.99 25.18
CA THR A 47 54.11 -17.37 25.64
C THR A 47 53.62 -18.30 24.53
N ALA A 48 54.42 -19.33 24.23
CA ALA A 48 54.08 -20.34 23.23
C ALA A 48 54.16 -21.71 23.90
N VAL A 49 53.05 -22.46 23.85
CA VAL A 49 52.98 -23.81 24.39
C VAL A 49 52.60 -24.77 23.28
N TRP A 50 53.43 -25.78 23.10
CA TRP A 50 53.16 -26.94 22.26
C TRP A 50 52.84 -28.16 23.11
N VAL A 51 51.97 -29.02 22.59
CA VAL A 51 51.76 -30.37 23.06
C VAL A 51 51.68 -31.30 21.84
N GLY A 52 52.43 -32.39 21.91
CA GLY A 52 52.44 -33.47 20.94
C GLY A 52 53.27 -34.64 21.45
N TYR A 53 53.41 -35.66 20.62
CA TYR A 53 54.26 -36.82 20.89
C TYR A 53 55.57 -36.68 20.12
N ASP A 54 56.69 -37.10 20.71
CA ASP A 54 58.01 -36.98 20.09
C ASP A 54 58.12 -37.77 18.77
N LYS A 55 57.41 -38.91 18.67
CA LYS A 55 57.39 -39.76 17.48
C LYS A 55 56.08 -40.54 17.35
N ALA A 56 55.76 -40.94 16.11
CA ALA A 56 54.78 -41.99 15.88
C ALA A 56 55.34 -43.35 16.31
N SER A 57 54.49 -44.23 16.87
CA SER A 57 54.89 -45.58 17.25
C SER A 57 53.72 -46.52 17.03
N LYS A 58 54.01 -47.61 16.31
CA LYS A 58 53.02 -48.66 16.02
C LYS A 58 52.55 -49.29 17.33
N ASP A 59 51.26 -49.58 17.41
CA ASP A 59 50.62 -50.22 18.57
C ASP A 59 50.69 -49.40 19.88
N GLN A 60 51.00 -48.11 19.79
CA GLN A 60 50.98 -47.15 20.90
C GLN A 60 50.18 -45.90 20.52
N ILE A 61 49.54 -45.26 21.52
CA ILE A 61 48.89 -43.97 21.32
C ILE A 61 49.97 -42.91 21.10
N SER A 62 50.13 -42.48 19.85
CA SER A 62 51.09 -41.45 19.41
C SER A 62 50.42 -40.30 18.63
N TYR A 63 49.15 -40.08 18.93
CA TYR A 63 48.33 -38.98 18.42
C TYR A 63 47.44 -38.43 19.54
N ILE A 64 47.01 -37.18 19.40
CA ILE A 64 46.18 -36.52 20.41
C ILE A 64 44.75 -37.03 20.25
N THR A 65 44.31 -37.86 21.20
CA THR A 65 42.93 -38.37 21.25
C THR A 65 41.94 -37.27 21.64
N ASN A 66 40.65 -37.53 21.45
CA ASN A 66 39.60 -36.61 21.91
C ASN A 66 39.67 -36.34 23.42
N ASP A 67 40.09 -37.32 24.22
CA ASP A 67 40.19 -37.19 25.68
C ASP A 67 41.31 -36.22 26.06
N VAL A 68 42.51 -36.41 25.48
CA VAL A 68 43.65 -35.49 25.66
C VAL A 68 43.30 -34.10 25.11
N SER A 69 42.58 -34.06 24.00
CA SER A 69 42.11 -32.82 23.38
C SER A 69 41.22 -32.00 24.31
N ARG A 70 40.33 -32.66 25.07
CA ARG A 70 39.44 -32.00 26.05
C ARG A 70 40.18 -31.46 27.28
N MET A 71 41.38 -31.94 27.59
CA MET A 71 42.20 -31.40 28.68
C MET A 71 42.68 -29.97 28.42
N ASN A 72 42.70 -29.52 27.15
CA ASN A 72 43.14 -28.17 26.76
C ASN A 72 44.50 -27.76 27.37
N LEU A 73 45.46 -28.70 27.37
CA LEU A 73 46.77 -28.53 28.01
C LEU A 73 47.50 -27.24 27.57
N PRO A 74 47.57 -26.87 26.26
CA PRO A 74 48.22 -25.62 25.87
C PRO A 74 47.58 -24.37 26.50
N GLY A 75 46.25 -24.36 26.66
CA GLY A 75 45.53 -23.25 27.28
C GLY A 75 45.75 -23.16 28.78
N ASN A 76 45.72 -24.29 29.47
CA ASN A 76 45.95 -24.34 30.92
C ASN A 76 47.39 -23.94 31.28
N VAL A 77 48.39 -24.43 30.54
CA VAL A 77 49.80 -24.07 30.78
C VAL A 77 50.04 -22.59 30.51
N ASN A 78 49.56 -22.04 29.38
CA ASN A 78 49.63 -20.60 29.13
C ASN A 78 48.96 -19.80 30.25
N SER A 79 47.84 -20.28 30.77
CA SER A 79 47.12 -19.61 31.84
C SER A 79 47.95 -19.52 33.13
N LEU A 80 48.61 -20.62 33.50
CA LEU A 80 49.51 -20.67 34.67
C LEU A 80 50.73 -19.77 34.49
N ILE A 81 51.37 -19.81 33.31
CA ILE A 81 52.54 -18.95 33.02
C ILE A 81 52.16 -17.47 33.13
N LEU A 82 51.03 -17.05 32.57
CA LEU A 82 50.57 -15.66 32.65
C LEU A 82 50.23 -15.25 34.09
N ASN A 83 49.63 -16.14 34.89
CA ASN A 83 49.37 -15.87 36.30
C ASN A 83 50.67 -15.62 37.07
N GLU A 84 51.69 -16.43 36.80
CA GLU A 84 53.00 -16.29 37.45
C GLU A 84 53.73 -15.02 37.00
N LEU A 85 53.76 -14.74 35.69
CA LEU A 85 54.38 -13.53 35.14
C LEU A 85 53.83 -12.25 35.76
N TYR A 86 52.53 -12.20 36.06
CA TYR A 86 51.84 -11.04 36.60
C TYR A 86 51.42 -11.17 38.07
N ARG A 87 51.95 -12.14 38.82
CA ARG A 87 51.62 -12.34 40.25
C ARG A 87 51.99 -11.13 41.10
N GLU A 88 53.19 -10.59 40.84
CA GLU A 88 53.79 -9.48 41.59
C GLU A 88 54.07 -8.26 40.72
N ARG A 89 53.67 -8.30 39.44
CA ARG A 89 53.84 -7.20 38.49
C ARG A 89 52.56 -6.40 38.32
N ALA A 90 52.72 -5.13 37.95
CA ALA A 90 51.60 -4.38 37.41
C ALA A 90 51.04 -5.09 36.18
N LYS A 91 49.71 -5.12 36.07
CA LYS A 91 49.00 -5.70 34.92
C LYS A 91 49.36 -4.91 33.66
N PRO A 92 49.50 -5.58 32.51
CA PRO A 92 49.89 -4.91 31.28
C PRO A 92 48.75 -4.02 30.79
N ALA A 93 49.10 -2.85 30.24
CA ALA A 93 48.16 -2.06 29.47
C ALA A 93 47.83 -2.75 28.14
N SER A 94 46.64 -2.53 27.62
CA SER A 94 46.22 -2.95 26.28
C SER A 94 47.15 -2.41 25.20
N VAL A 95 47.27 -3.13 24.09
CA VAL A 95 47.99 -2.63 22.91
C VAL A 95 47.28 -1.37 22.41
N LYS A 96 48.03 -0.28 22.27
CA LYS A 96 47.49 1.00 21.81
C LYS A 96 47.15 0.89 20.32
N GLN A 97 45.96 1.37 19.94
CA GLN A 97 45.58 1.49 18.55
C GLN A 97 46.58 2.42 17.81
N PRO A 98 47.21 1.96 16.72
CA PRO A 98 48.07 2.79 15.91
C PRO A 98 47.30 3.91 15.19
N SER A 99 47.94 5.05 14.94
CA SER A 99 47.33 6.19 14.23
C SER A 99 46.90 5.89 12.79
N GLY A 100 47.45 4.84 12.18
CA GLY A 100 47.07 4.36 10.86
C GLY A 100 45.82 3.46 10.84
N VAL A 101 45.20 3.21 11.99
CA VAL A 101 43.97 2.42 12.13
C VAL A 101 42.84 3.33 12.58
N VAL A 102 41.69 3.25 11.92
CA VAL A 102 40.50 4.06 12.21
C VAL A 102 39.27 3.16 12.30
N SER A 103 38.22 3.65 12.97
CA SER A 103 36.91 2.98 12.96
C SER A 103 36.10 3.42 11.75
N ILE A 104 35.44 2.47 11.09
CA ILE A 104 34.41 2.74 10.08
C ILE A 104 33.10 2.08 10.54
N THR A 105 31.98 2.73 10.24
CA THR A 105 30.64 2.16 10.40
C THR A 105 30.10 1.83 9.02
N HIS A 106 29.79 0.56 8.77
CA HIS A 106 29.47 0.05 7.43
C HIS A 106 28.36 -1.01 7.48
N VAL A 107 27.83 -1.34 6.30
CA VAL A 107 26.84 -2.42 6.14
C VAL A 107 27.49 -3.78 6.36
N LEU A 108 26.89 -4.60 7.21
CA LEU A 108 27.35 -5.95 7.56
C LEU A 108 27.25 -6.88 6.34
N GLY A 109 28.29 -7.70 6.13
CA GLY A 109 28.30 -8.75 5.10
C GLY A 109 28.48 -8.27 3.66
N VAL A 110 28.74 -6.98 3.42
CA VAL A 110 28.98 -6.41 2.08
C VAL A 110 30.48 -6.09 1.87
N PHE A 111 31.01 -6.49 0.72
CA PHE A 111 32.36 -6.13 0.27
C PHE A 111 32.34 -5.71 -1.22
N PRO A 112 32.98 -4.59 -1.62
CA PRO A 112 33.68 -3.60 -0.79
C PRO A 112 32.78 -2.95 0.27
N TYR A 113 33.37 -2.42 1.35
CA TYR A 113 32.59 -1.81 2.43
C TYR A 113 31.86 -0.56 1.96
N VAL A 114 30.58 -0.43 2.34
CA VAL A 114 29.71 0.68 1.94
C VAL A 114 29.09 1.36 3.15
N SER A 115 28.76 2.64 2.99
CA SER A 115 28.07 3.43 4.00
C SER A 115 26.64 2.90 4.24
N PRO A 116 26.15 2.84 5.49
CA PRO A 116 24.75 2.57 5.78
C PRO A 116 23.83 3.66 5.21
N LEU A 117 22.59 3.28 4.89
CA LEU A 117 21.51 4.22 4.56
C LEU A 117 20.97 4.87 5.85
N ALA A 118 20.33 6.03 5.71
CA ALA A 118 19.54 6.61 6.79
C ALA A 118 18.44 5.61 7.21
N ASP A 119 18.22 5.49 8.52
CA ASP A 119 17.21 4.61 9.13
C ASP A 119 17.32 3.11 8.78
N MET A 120 18.49 2.66 8.29
CA MET A 120 18.78 1.24 8.07
C MET A 120 18.65 0.46 9.37
N ASN A 121 18.13 -0.78 9.28
CA ASN A 121 18.06 -1.69 10.41
C ASN A 121 19.43 -1.81 11.11
N PRO A 122 19.54 -1.43 12.40
CA PRO A 122 20.82 -1.45 13.11
C PRO A 122 21.48 -2.83 13.17
N SER A 123 20.73 -3.93 13.03
CA SER A 123 21.31 -5.28 12.99
C SER A 123 22.16 -5.54 11.73
N LEU A 124 21.97 -4.73 10.68
CA LEU A 124 22.72 -4.78 9.43
C LEU A 124 23.87 -3.78 9.41
N VAL A 125 24.11 -3.06 10.51
CA VAL A 125 25.17 -2.05 10.63
C VAL A 125 26.18 -2.49 11.66
N THR A 126 27.46 -2.41 11.32
CA THR A 126 28.54 -2.75 12.25
C THR A 126 29.67 -1.73 12.21
N THR A 127 30.48 -1.70 13.25
CA THR A 127 31.67 -0.85 13.34
C THR A 127 32.90 -1.72 13.50
N ALA A 128 33.91 -1.46 12.65
CA ALA A 128 35.16 -2.22 12.64
C ALA A 128 36.38 -1.30 12.48
N LEU A 129 37.53 -1.78 12.95
CA LEU A 129 38.81 -1.12 12.76
C LEU A 129 39.40 -1.49 11.39
N ILE A 130 39.85 -0.50 10.64
CA ILE A 130 40.46 -0.65 9.31
C ILE A 130 41.71 0.23 9.18
N LYS A 131 42.63 -0.13 8.28
CA LYS A 131 43.71 0.79 7.90
C LYS A 131 43.11 2.03 7.25
N LYS A 132 43.60 3.20 7.65
CA LYS A 132 43.12 4.51 7.20
C LYS A 132 43.07 4.66 5.67
N SER A 133 44.00 4.03 4.94
CA SER A 133 44.03 4.04 3.48
C SER A 133 42.85 3.33 2.81
N PHE A 134 42.09 2.52 3.55
CA PHE A 134 40.89 1.80 3.08
C PHE A 134 39.61 2.29 3.77
N ALA A 135 39.66 3.41 4.49
CA ALA A 135 38.51 3.91 5.25
C ALA A 135 37.43 4.56 4.38
N GLN A 136 37.71 4.80 3.09
CA GLN A 136 36.71 5.32 2.16
C GLN A 136 35.68 4.24 1.85
N LEU A 137 34.43 4.51 2.24
CA LEU A 137 33.31 3.63 1.97
C LEU A 137 32.71 3.91 0.58
N GLY A 138 32.25 2.86 -0.07
CA GLY A 138 31.41 2.98 -1.26
C GLY A 138 29.97 3.37 -0.91
N THR A 139 29.16 3.52 -1.95
CA THR A 139 27.71 3.71 -1.83
C THR A 139 27.03 2.36 -1.93
N LEU A 140 26.06 2.10 -1.04
CA LEU A 140 25.21 0.92 -1.18
C LEU A 140 24.26 1.13 -2.37
N VAL A 141 24.32 0.23 -3.35
CA VAL A 141 23.45 0.23 -4.52
C VAL A 141 22.69 -1.09 -4.52
N PRO A 142 21.38 -1.11 -4.75
CA PRO A 142 20.66 -2.37 -4.90
C PRO A 142 21.15 -3.14 -6.13
N PRO A 143 20.94 -4.46 -6.17
CA PRO A 143 21.04 -5.21 -7.42
C PRO A 143 20.18 -4.55 -8.52
N ALA A 144 20.66 -4.61 -9.75
CA ALA A 144 19.89 -4.13 -10.89
C ALA A 144 18.61 -4.96 -11.02
N LEU A 145 17.48 -4.27 -11.23
CA LEU A 145 16.23 -4.93 -11.57
C LEU A 145 16.23 -5.28 -13.05
N GLU A 146 15.78 -6.48 -13.36
CA GLU A 146 15.45 -6.85 -14.73
C GLU A 146 14.24 -6.05 -15.21
N ASN A 147 14.05 -5.94 -16.53
CA ASN A 147 12.88 -5.29 -17.11
C ASN A 147 11.79 -6.31 -17.47
N PRO A 148 10.49 -5.98 -17.34
CA PRO A 148 9.44 -6.84 -17.89
C PRO A 148 9.62 -6.95 -19.41
N THR A 149 9.47 -8.15 -19.96
CA THR A 149 9.49 -8.38 -21.41
C THR A 149 8.09 -8.30 -22.02
N SER A 150 7.04 -8.51 -21.21
CA SER A 150 5.65 -8.29 -21.58
C SER A 150 4.83 -7.78 -20.40
N PHE A 151 3.82 -6.99 -20.73
CA PHE A 151 2.77 -6.56 -19.81
C PHE A 151 1.45 -6.46 -20.59
N ASP A 152 0.46 -7.24 -20.17
CA ASP A 152 -0.88 -7.25 -20.72
C ASP A 152 -1.88 -6.83 -19.65
N THR A 153 -2.91 -6.13 -20.10
CA THR A 153 -4.00 -5.71 -19.23
C THR A 153 -5.31 -5.72 -20.00
N THR A 154 -6.37 -6.16 -19.33
CA THR A 154 -7.75 -6.11 -19.80
C THR A 154 -8.61 -5.43 -18.76
N MET A 155 -9.67 -4.78 -19.20
CA MET A 155 -10.67 -4.17 -18.34
C MET A 155 -12.01 -4.83 -18.58
N ILE A 156 -12.67 -5.25 -17.50
CA ILE A 156 -14.02 -5.79 -17.49
C ILE A 156 -14.93 -4.72 -16.87
N ASP A 157 -15.96 -4.33 -17.61
CA ASP A 157 -16.94 -3.37 -17.13
C ASP A 157 -17.89 -4.03 -16.12
N SER A 158 -17.86 -3.58 -14.87
CA SER A 158 -18.76 -3.98 -13.80
C SER A 158 -19.60 -2.81 -13.26
N GLY A 159 -19.92 -1.83 -14.11
CA GLY A 159 -20.77 -0.68 -13.75
C GLY A 159 -19.94 0.52 -13.27
N SER A 160 -20.16 1.01 -12.05
CA SER A 160 -19.43 2.17 -11.51
C SER A 160 -17.97 1.86 -11.17
N GLN A 161 -17.63 0.59 -10.95
CA GLN A 161 -16.26 0.15 -10.74
C GLN A 161 -15.80 -0.64 -11.97
N LYS A 162 -14.51 -0.55 -12.30
CA LYS A 162 -13.92 -1.32 -13.41
C LYS A 162 -12.93 -2.33 -12.84
N GLN A 163 -13.05 -3.60 -13.24
CA GLN A 163 -12.07 -4.61 -12.90
C GLN A 163 -10.96 -4.61 -13.94
N PHE A 164 -9.72 -4.43 -13.51
CA PHE A 164 -8.54 -4.59 -14.33
C PHE A 164 -7.86 -5.91 -14.00
N ASP A 165 -7.59 -6.69 -15.03
CA ASP A 165 -6.72 -7.86 -14.95
C ASP A 165 -5.35 -7.49 -15.51
N PHE A 166 -4.31 -7.93 -14.83
CA PHE A 166 -2.91 -7.65 -15.17
C PHE A 166 -2.15 -8.96 -15.34
N ALA A 167 -1.31 -9.03 -16.36
CA ALA A 167 -0.43 -10.16 -16.61
C ALA A 167 0.95 -9.69 -17.07
N PHE A 168 1.99 -10.19 -16.43
CA PHE A 168 3.39 -9.88 -16.67
C PHE A 168 4.15 -11.11 -17.16
N SER A 169 5.22 -10.87 -17.92
CA SER A 169 6.33 -11.82 -17.98
C SER A 169 6.84 -12.13 -16.57
N ALA A 170 7.11 -13.40 -16.25
CA ALA A 170 7.67 -13.76 -14.95
C ALA A 170 9.02 -13.08 -14.71
N TYR A 171 9.27 -12.68 -13.47
CA TYR A 171 10.57 -12.13 -13.08
C TYR A 171 11.66 -13.21 -13.22
N PRO A 172 12.80 -12.94 -13.89
CA PRO A 172 13.79 -13.97 -14.22
C PRO A 172 14.38 -14.72 -13.01
N ASN A 173 14.42 -14.09 -11.84
CA ASN A 173 14.89 -14.70 -10.60
C ASN A 173 13.74 -14.84 -9.58
N PRO A 174 13.04 -15.99 -9.52
CA PRO A 174 11.92 -16.19 -8.61
C PRO A 174 12.26 -16.00 -7.12
N GLU A 175 13.49 -16.28 -6.71
CA GLU A 175 13.91 -16.16 -5.30
C GLU A 175 13.86 -14.70 -4.81
N ALA A 176 14.11 -13.74 -5.72
CA ALA A 176 14.06 -12.32 -5.42
C ALA A 176 12.64 -11.79 -5.12
N LEU A 177 11.59 -12.57 -5.43
CA LEU A 177 10.19 -12.22 -5.13
C LEU A 177 9.84 -12.41 -3.65
N THR A 178 10.77 -12.94 -2.86
CA THR A 178 10.61 -13.17 -1.42
C THR A 178 11.78 -12.58 -0.64
N ILE A 179 11.54 -12.27 0.63
CA ILE A 179 12.62 -11.90 1.54
C ILE A 179 13.42 -13.16 1.86
N ALA A 180 14.73 -13.11 1.63
CA ALA A 180 15.54 -14.29 1.81
C ALA A 180 15.67 -14.68 3.30
N PRO A 181 15.76 -15.98 3.63
CA PRO A 181 15.87 -16.41 5.01
C PRO A 181 17.24 -16.05 5.63
N PRO A 182 17.35 -15.95 6.96
CA PRO A 182 18.63 -15.71 7.65
C PRO A 182 19.58 -16.91 7.58
N THR A 183 19.16 -18.01 6.97
CA THR A 183 19.94 -19.22 6.76
C THR A 183 20.33 -19.42 5.30
N LEU A 184 21.35 -20.23 5.07
CA LEU A 184 21.81 -20.63 3.75
C LEU A 184 22.09 -22.13 3.78
N ASP A 185 21.41 -22.88 2.92
CA ASP A 185 21.73 -24.28 2.69
C ASP A 185 23.02 -24.36 1.87
N MET A 186 23.98 -25.13 2.36
CA MET A 186 25.30 -25.30 1.77
C MET A 186 25.49 -26.76 1.42
N GLU A 187 25.97 -27.01 0.21
CA GLU A 187 26.29 -28.35 -0.28
C GLU A 187 27.78 -28.45 -0.60
N LEU A 188 28.41 -29.53 -0.15
CA LEU A 188 29.76 -29.91 -0.55
C LEU A 188 29.76 -31.33 -1.09
N ILE A 189 30.22 -31.51 -2.33
CA ILE A 189 30.35 -32.81 -2.96
C ILE A 189 31.82 -33.26 -2.87
N VAL A 190 32.08 -34.38 -2.19
CA VAL A 190 33.42 -34.99 -2.09
C VAL A 190 33.32 -36.47 -2.43
N LYS A 191 33.98 -36.89 -3.52
CA LYS A 191 34.06 -38.30 -3.96
C LYS A 191 32.69 -39.00 -3.94
N ASP A 192 31.74 -38.44 -4.69
CA ASP A 192 30.37 -38.93 -4.86
C ASP A 192 29.51 -38.95 -3.58
N LYS A 193 29.95 -38.25 -2.53
CA LYS A 193 29.14 -38.00 -1.32
C LYS A 193 28.80 -36.53 -1.22
N THR A 194 27.51 -36.25 -1.13
CA THR A 194 26.95 -34.94 -0.80
C THR A 194 26.91 -34.77 0.72
N TYR A 195 27.50 -33.69 1.20
CA TYR A 195 27.40 -33.22 2.58
C TYR A 195 26.59 -31.92 2.56
N THR A 196 25.49 -31.90 3.29
CA THR A 196 24.67 -30.71 3.47
C THR A 196 24.88 -30.10 4.85
N ALA A 197 24.84 -28.78 4.92
CA ALA A 197 24.87 -28.03 6.16
C ALA A 197 24.02 -26.77 6.03
N VAL A 198 23.46 -26.29 7.14
CA VAL A 198 22.72 -25.03 7.18
C VAL A 198 23.62 -24.00 7.86
N GLY A 199 24.00 -22.97 7.11
CA GLY A 199 24.79 -21.83 7.58
C GLY A 199 23.92 -20.63 7.93
N THR A 200 24.55 -19.61 8.50
CA THR A 200 23.94 -18.29 8.70
C THR A 200 24.25 -17.41 7.49
N ARG A 201 23.21 -16.86 6.86
CA ARG A 201 23.37 -15.85 5.81
C ARG A 201 23.82 -14.55 6.47
N LEU A 202 24.91 -13.97 5.97
CA LEU A 202 25.48 -12.74 6.55
C LEU A 202 24.89 -11.47 5.94
N TYR A 203 24.31 -11.58 4.73
CA TYR A 203 23.73 -10.47 3.99
C TYR A 203 22.79 -10.99 2.91
N ASP A 204 21.71 -10.25 2.67
CA ASP A 204 20.89 -10.37 1.47
C ASP A 204 20.31 -8.98 1.12
N PRO A 205 20.32 -8.56 -0.15
CA PRO A 205 19.75 -7.27 -0.56
C PRO A 205 18.28 -7.09 -0.17
N SER A 206 17.52 -8.18 -0.11
CA SER A 206 16.10 -8.14 0.28
C SER A 206 15.89 -7.65 1.71
N TRP A 207 16.89 -7.73 2.59
CA TRP A 207 16.79 -7.22 3.96
C TRP A 207 16.89 -5.70 4.06
N ILE A 208 17.32 -5.04 2.98
CA ILE A 208 17.46 -3.59 2.91
C ILE A 208 16.42 -3.00 1.95
N PHE A 209 16.35 -3.55 0.74
CA PHE A 209 15.49 -3.01 -0.31
C PHE A 209 14.13 -3.68 -0.36
N GLY A 210 14.00 -4.84 0.28
CA GLY A 210 12.78 -5.64 0.23
C GLY A 210 12.73 -6.61 -0.94
N ALA A 211 11.61 -7.31 -1.07
CA ALA A 211 11.41 -8.25 -2.18
C ALA A 211 11.05 -7.50 -3.47
N VAL A 212 11.39 -8.08 -4.61
CA VAL A 212 10.93 -7.61 -5.92
C VAL A 212 9.43 -7.90 -6.05
N ARG A 213 8.67 -6.92 -6.54
CA ARG A 213 7.22 -7.00 -6.75
C ARG A 213 6.86 -6.66 -8.19
N TYR A 214 5.76 -7.25 -8.65
CA TYR A 214 5.05 -6.85 -9.85
C TYR A 214 4.22 -5.62 -9.51
N LYS A 215 4.62 -4.46 -10.03
CA LYS A 215 3.98 -3.18 -9.74
C LYS A 215 3.19 -2.67 -10.94
N VAL A 216 2.01 -2.13 -10.67
CA VAL A 216 1.16 -1.50 -11.68
C VAL A 216 0.78 -0.11 -11.20
N ARG A 217 0.94 0.90 -12.05
CA ARG A 217 0.48 2.27 -11.82
C ARG A 217 -0.60 2.62 -12.84
N LEU A 218 -1.73 3.12 -12.36
CA LEU A 218 -2.83 3.63 -13.18
C LEU A 218 -2.88 5.14 -13.05
N SER A 219 -3.00 5.82 -14.18
CA SER A 219 -3.06 7.27 -14.24
C SER A 219 -4.07 7.76 -15.26
N ILE A 220 -4.70 8.90 -14.97
CA ILE A 220 -5.54 9.65 -15.91
C ILE A 220 -4.85 11.00 -16.11
N GLY A 221 -4.38 11.26 -17.34
CA GLY A 221 -3.49 12.38 -17.60
C GLY A 221 -2.19 12.25 -16.78
N SER A 222 -1.87 13.26 -15.98
CA SER A 222 -0.70 13.26 -15.09
C SER A 222 -1.00 12.75 -13.67
N THR A 223 -2.25 12.45 -13.35
CA THR A 223 -2.68 12.10 -11.99
C THR A 223 -2.68 10.60 -11.81
N VAL A 224 -1.92 10.10 -10.83
CA VAL A 224 -1.96 8.70 -10.42
C VAL A 224 -3.24 8.44 -9.63
N ILE A 225 -4.07 7.51 -10.13
CA ILE A 225 -5.35 7.14 -9.50
C ILE A 225 -5.23 5.86 -8.67
N ALA A 226 -4.26 4.99 -8.98
CA ALA A 226 -3.98 3.79 -8.21
C ALA A 226 -2.55 3.29 -8.46
N GLU A 227 -1.95 2.66 -7.45
CA GLU A 227 -0.70 1.91 -7.58
C GLU A 227 -0.81 0.61 -6.78
N PHE A 228 -0.35 -0.49 -7.37
CA PHE A 228 -0.41 -1.84 -6.80
C PHE A 228 0.97 -2.49 -6.81
N ALA A 229 1.21 -3.39 -5.86
CA ALA A 229 2.42 -4.20 -5.78
C ALA A 229 2.05 -5.62 -5.33
N GLU A 230 2.38 -6.63 -6.14
CA GLU A 230 2.01 -8.02 -5.90
C GLU A 230 3.22 -8.96 -6.03
N SER A 231 3.14 -10.15 -5.44
CA SER A 231 4.18 -11.19 -5.57
C SER A 231 3.97 -12.12 -6.77
N THR A 232 2.80 -12.07 -7.39
CA THR A 232 2.43 -12.91 -8.54
C THR A 232 2.45 -12.09 -9.82
N ASN A 233 2.81 -12.74 -10.91
CA ASN A 233 2.88 -12.11 -12.24
C ASN A 233 1.50 -11.93 -12.89
N ALA A 234 0.42 -12.40 -12.28
CA ALA A 234 -0.94 -12.15 -12.71
C ALA A 234 -1.84 -11.89 -11.50
N PHE A 235 -2.70 -10.89 -11.61
CA PHE A 235 -3.63 -10.47 -10.56
C PHE A 235 -4.70 -9.52 -11.10
N SER A 236 -5.77 -9.34 -10.33
CA SER A 236 -6.89 -8.47 -10.67
C SER A 236 -7.13 -7.43 -9.58
N LYS A 237 -7.53 -6.21 -9.96
CA LYS A 237 -7.93 -5.14 -9.04
C LYS A 237 -9.15 -4.41 -9.54
N VAL A 238 -9.99 -3.99 -8.62
CA VAL A 238 -11.13 -3.11 -8.90
C VAL A 238 -10.68 -1.68 -8.65
N VAL A 239 -10.94 -0.79 -9.61
CA VAL A 239 -10.58 0.62 -9.56
C VAL A 239 -11.77 1.45 -10.01
N ASP A 240 -12.06 2.51 -9.26
CA ASP A 240 -13.06 3.50 -9.64
C ASP A 240 -12.46 4.39 -10.73
N VAL A 241 -13.05 4.32 -11.93
CA VAL A 241 -12.56 5.03 -13.10
C VAL A 241 -13.74 5.76 -13.76
N PRO A 242 -13.66 7.09 -13.96
CA PRO A 242 -14.70 7.84 -14.64
C PRO A 242 -14.93 7.33 -16.08
N PRO A 243 -16.18 7.28 -16.57
CA PRO A 243 -16.47 7.06 -17.98
C PRO A 243 -15.71 8.03 -18.88
N LYS A 244 -15.40 7.62 -20.11
CA LYS A 244 -14.68 8.43 -21.13
C LYS A 244 -13.24 8.81 -20.75
N SER A 245 -12.73 8.31 -19.63
CA SER A 245 -11.33 8.50 -19.29
C SER A 245 -10.46 7.56 -20.13
N THR A 246 -9.27 8.04 -20.49
CA THR A 246 -8.19 7.18 -20.96
C THR A 246 -7.30 6.90 -19.78
N VAL A 247 -7.28 5.65 -19.33
CA VAL A 247 -6.42 5.21 -18.24
C VAL A 247 -5.12 4.71 -18.84
N ARG A 248 -4.03 5.36 -18.49
CA ARG A 248 -2.68 4.87 -18.76
C ARG A 248 -2.28 3.91 -17.65
N VAL A 249 -2.12 2.65 -18.00
CA VAL A 249 -1.74 1.54 -17.12
C VAL A 249 -0.30 1.15 -17.42
N CYS A 250 0.61 1.34 -16.46
CA CYS A 250 2.03 1.03 -16.60
C CYS A 250 2.42 -0.10 -15.65
N GLY A 251 2.94 -1.20 -16.21
CA GLY A 251 3.49 -2.33 -15.46
C GLY A 251 5.01 -2.29 -15.40
N TYR A 252 5.58 -2.54 -14.22
CA TYR A 252 7.04 -2.60 -13.99
C TYR A 252 7.39 -3.50 -12.80
N PHE A 253 8.67 -3.79 -12.61
CA PHE A 253 9.17 -4.43 -11.40
C PHE A 253 9.72 -3.38 -10.45
N GLY A 254 9.56 -3.59 -9.16
CA GLY A 254 10.13 -2.69 -8.16
C GLY A 254 10.29 -3.36 -6.82
N TYR A 255 11.27 -2.89 -6.06
CA TYR A 255 11.47 -3.31 -4.67
C TYR A 255 10.32 -2.81 -3.77
N ASP A 256 9.89 -3.60 -2.79
CA ASP A 256 8.77 -3.21 -1.91
C ASP A 256 9.14 -2.14 -0.87
N SER A 257 10.40 -2.07 -0.47
CA SER A 257 10.89 -1.15 0.59
C SER A 257 11.79 -0.03 0.05
N SER A 258 11.83 0.16 -1.28
CA SER A 258 12.53 1.29 -1.91
C SER A 258 11.77 1.85 -3.12
N GLY A 259 12.06 3.10 -3.48
CA GLY A 259 11.50 3.76 -4.68
C GLY A 259 12.16 3.32 -5.99
N ILE A 260 12.91 2.21 -5.99
CA ILE A 260 13.73 1.78 -7.11
C ILE A 260 12.91 0.81 -7.97
N THR A 261 12.84 1.13 -9.26
CA THR A 261 11.98 0.47 -10.25
C THR A 261 12.75 0.12 -11.51
N SER A 262 12.28 -0.88 -12.23
CA SER A 262 12.71 -1.17 -13.59
C SER A 262 12.01 -0.25 -14.61
N SER A 263 12.25 -0.46 -15.89
CA SER A 263 11.51 0.24 -16.95
C SER A 263 10.03 -0.15 -16.97
N GLU A 264 9.18 0.78 -17.36
CA GLU A 264 7.73 0.56 -17.46
C GLU A 264 7.31 0.12 -18.88
N ILE A 265 6.36 -0.80 -18.97
CA ILE A 265 5.56 -1.04 -20.18
C ILE A 265 4.16 -0.49 -19.93
N CYS A 266 3.73 0.47 -20.76
CA CYS A 266 2.45 1.15 -20.59
C CYS A 266 1.47 0.80 -21.71
N LYS A 267 0.18 0.71 -21.35
CA LYS A 267 -0.95 0.61 -22.27
C LYS A 267 -2.02 1.64 -21.88
N ASP A 268 -2.68 2.19 -22.88
CA ASP A 268 -3.79 3.09 -22.69
C ASP A 268 -5.09 2.30 -22.89
N ILE A 269 -5.97 2.32 -21.89
CA ILE A 269 -7.30 1.71 -21.94
C ILE A 269 -8.32 2.85 -21.96
N VAL A 270 -9.12 2.89 -23.02
CA VAL A 270 -10.25 3.82 -23.12
C VAL A 270 -11.43 3.18 -22.39
N VAL A 271 -11.97 3.89 -21.41
CA VAL A 271 -13.20 3.49 -20.75
C VAL A 271 -14.37 4.01 -21.58
N GLU A 272 -15.17 3.08 -22.10
CA GLU A 272 -16.32 3.38 -22.94
C GLU A 272 -17.36 4.26 -22.22
N ASP A 273 -18.13 5.00 -23.03
CA ASP A 273 -19.18 5.86 -22.52
C ASP A 273 -20.38 5.04 -22.01
N THR A 274 -21.00 5.51 -20.94
CA THR A 274 -22.15 4.82 -20.33
C THR A 274 -23.41 5.05 -21.16
N GLN A 275 -24.21 4.02 -21.42
CA GLN A 275 -25.51 4.20 -22.07
C GLN A 275 -26.57 4.74 -21.10
N VAL A 276 -27.29 5.77 -21.54
CA VAL A 276 -28.47 6.33 -20.87
C VAL A 276 -29.72 5.90 -21.63
N ASN A 277 -30.64 5.25 -20.92
CA ASN A 277 -31.96 4.88 -21.46
C ASN A 277 -33.01 5.80 -20.84
N VAL A 278 -33.53 6.76 -21.63
CA VAL A 278 -34.52 7.71 -21.12
C VAL A 278 -35.90 7.04 -21.08
N PRO A 279 -36.59 7.07 -19.93
CA PRO A 279 -37.92 6.50 -19.82
C PRO A 279 -38.93 7.22 -20.73
N ASN A 280 -40.03 6.54 -21.05
CA ASN A 280 -41.07 7.03 -21.96
C ASN A 280 -42.27 7.68 -21.23
N ASN A 281 -42.11 7.99 -19.94
CA ASN A 281 -43.20 8.41 -19.06
C ASN A 281 -42.78 9.54 -18.11
N LEU A 282 -41.91 10.44 -18.56
CA LEU A 282 -41.59 11.69 -17.86
C LEU A 282 -42.70 12.73 -18.08
N THR A 283 -43.18 12.91 -19.31
CA THR A 283 -44.29 13.81 -19.61
C THR A 283 -45.59 13.28 -19.00
N GLY A 284 -46.36 14.17 -18.38
CA GLY A 284 -47.60 13.85 -17.67
C GLY A 284 -47.41 13.28 -16.25
N HIS A 285 -46.17 13.05 -15.81
CA HIS A 285 -45.85 12.64 -14.44
C HIS A 285 -45.36 13.83 -13.60
N SER A 286 -45.27 13.65 -12.27
CA SER A 286 -44.81 14.70 -11.37
C SER A 286 -43.38 15.14 -11.71
N TYR A 287 -43.12 16.44 -11.57
CA TYR A 287 -41.80 17.00 -11.85
C TYR A 287 -40.67 16.33 -11.02
N SER A 288 -40.96 15.85 -9.81
CA SER A 288 -40.00 15.10 -8.98
C SER A 288 -39.42 13.88 -9.70
N VAL A 289 -40.23 13.13 -10.45
CA VAL A 289 -39.76 11.94 -11.19
C VAL A 289 -38.73 12.34 -12.25
N THR A 290 -39.00 13.41 -13.00
CA THR A 290 -38.07 13.92 -14.01
C THR A 290 -36.80 14.46 -13.38
N ARG A 291 -36.91 15.24 -12.30
CA ARG A 291 -35.76 15.78 -11.57
C ARG A 291 -34.86 14.67 -11.03
N ASP A 292 -35.43 13.67 -10.37
CA ASP A 292 -34.66 12.60 -9.73
C ASP A 292 -33.99 11.71 -10.79
N PHE A 293 -34.65 11.47 -11.93
CA PHE A 293 -34.04 10.79 -13.08
C PHE A 293 -32.83 11.57 -13.63
N LEU A 294 -32.95 12.88 -13.88
CA LEU A 294 -31.85 13.70 -14.40
C LEU A 294 -30.69 13.77 -13.39
N ALA A 295 -31.01 13.95 -12.10
CA ALA A 295 -30.03 13.97 -11.03
C ALA A 295 -29.24 12.65 -10.91
N SER A 296 -29.85 11.50 -11.23
CA SER A 296 -29.15 10.21 -11.24
C SER A 296 -28.00 10.12 -12.26
N TYR A 297 -28.01 11.01 -13.26
CA TYR A 297 -26.93 11.18 -14.27
C TYR A 297 -26.13 12.47 -14.07
N GLY A 298 -26.25 13.12 -12.91
CA GLY A 298 -25.50 14.35 -12.58
C GLY A 298 -26.02 15.63 -13.24
N ILE A 299 -27.19 15.59 -13.89
CA ILE A 299 -27.79 16.76 -14.56
C ILE A 299 -28.70 17.48 -13.55
N ASN A 300 -28.21 18.59 -13.00
CA ASN A 300 -28.92 19.37 -11.97
C ASN A 300 -29.30 20.80 -12.42
N ASP A 301 -28.68 21.32 -13.49
CA ASP A 301 -28.82 22.72 -13.94
C ASP A 301 -29.86 22.90 -15.06
N GLN A 302 -30.93 22.10 -15.07
CA GLN A 302 -32.00 22.24 -16.06
C GLN A 302 -32.81 23.53 -15.88
N VAL A 303 -33.23 24.12 -17.00
CA VAL A 303 -34.14 25.26 -16.99
C VAL A 303 -35.57 24.78 -16.72
N VAL A 304 -36.17 25.23 -15.61
CA VAL A 304 -37.56 24.90 -15.25
C VAL A 304 -38.46 26.10 -15.48
N THR A 305 -39.54 25.91 -16.23
CA THR A 305 -40.55 26.96 -16.48
C THR A 305 -41.91 26.49 -15.97
N TYR A 306 -42.57 27.32 -15.16
CA TYR A 306 -43.90 27.04 -14.62
C TYR A 306 -44.95 27.79 -15.43
N THR A 307 -45.95 27.07 -15.95
CA THR A 307 -47.02 27.65 -16.75
C THR A 307 -48.38 27.07 -16.36
N LEU A 308 -49.43 27.89 -16.35
CA LEU A 308 -50.78 27.42 -16.03
C LEU A 308 -51.75 27.68 -17.19
N PRO A 309 -51.96 26.71 -18.08
CA PRO A 309 -52.92 26.83 -19.17
C PRO A 309 -54.34 27.14 -18.67
N ASN A 310 -55.14 27.81 -19.50
CA ASN A 310 -56.55 28.07 -19.19
C ASN A 310 -57.38 26.78 -19.08
N THR A 311 -56.95 25.71 -19.76
CA THR A 311 -57.60 24.40 -19.78
C THR A 311 -57.02 23.40 -18.76
N ALA A 312 -56.14 23.84 -17.85
CA ALA A 312 -55.52 22.95 -16.86
C ALA A 312 -56.58 22.37 -15.90
N THR A 313 -56.40 21.10 -15.53
CA THR A 313 -57.23 20.40 -14.53
C THR A 313 -56.42 20.10 -13.28
N SER A 314 -57.10 19.86 -12.14
CA SER A 314 -56.46 19.54 -10.86
C SER A 314 -55.47 18.36 -10.95
N ASN A 315 -55.75 17.36 -11.78
CA ASN A 315 -54.90 16.18 -11.95
C ASN A 315 -53.59 16.47 -12.69
N GLN A 316 -53.49 17.60 -13.37
CA GLN A 316 -52.31 18.01 -14.13
C GLN A 316 -51.38 18.95 -13.36
N LEU A 317 -51.80 19.50 -12.21
CA LEU A 317 -50.93 20.38 -11.44
C LEU A 317 -49.68 19.64 -10.95
N GLY A 318 -48.52 20.27 -11.12
CA GLY A 318 -47.21 19.74 -10.73
C GLY A 318 -46.66 18.69 -11.69
N THR A 319 -47.35 18.40 -12.79
CA THR A 319 -46.87 17.47 -13.81
C THR A 319 -46.13 18.17 -14.94
N VAL A 320 -45.21 17.44 -15.57
CA VAL A 320 -44.44 17.93 -16.72
C VAL A 320 -45.33 17.96 -17.97
N SER A 321 -45.45 19.13 -18.61
CA SER A 321 -46.17 19.27 -19.89
C SER A 321 -45.27 19.09 -21.10
N LEU A 322 -44.00 19.48 -20.98
CA LEU A 322 -43.05 19.47 -22.09
C LEU A 322 -41.62 19.31 -21.59
N ILE A 323 -40.83 18.52 -22.32
CA ILE A 323 -39.38 18.44 -22.19
C ILE A 323 -38.78 18.81 -23.54
N SER A 324 -37.83 19.75 -23.55
CA SER A 324 -37.15 20.22 -24.76
C SER A 324 -35.63 20.10 -24.58
N PRO A 325 -34.89 19.44 -25.49
CA PRO A 325 -35.39 18.69 -26.64
C PRO A 325 -36.21 17.45 -26.23
N ALA A 326 -36.99 16.89 -27.15
CA ALA A 326 -37.75 15.66 -26.87
C ALA A 326 -36.80 14.48 -26.65
N ILE A 327 -36.66 14.04 -25.39
CA ILE A 327 -35.71 13.00 -24.97
C ILE A 327 -36.34 11.64 -24.65
N GLU A 328 -37.64 11.59 -24.39
CA GLU A 328 -38.32 10.39 -23.90
C GLU A 328 -38.22 9.20 -24.85
N GLY A 329 -37.96 8.02 -24.29
CA GLY A 329 -37.84 6.76 -25.04
C GLY A 329 -36.60 6.66 -25.93
N LYS A 330 -35.71 7.65 -25.91
CA LYS A 330 -34.46 7.65 -26.68
C LYS A 330 -33.31 7.08 -25.86
N LYS A 331 -32.31 6.59 -26.59
CA LYS A 331 -31.03 6.15 -26.04
C LYS A 331 -29.97 7.17 -26.41
N TYR A 332 -29.12 7.48 -25.43
CA TYR A 332 -27.99 8.38 -25.59
C TYR A 332 -26.77 7.72 -24.98
N THR A 333 -25.58 8.13 -25.40
CA THR A 333 -24.42 8.02 -24.52
C THR A 333 -24.52 9.07 -23.42
N LEU A 334 -23.84 8.89 -22.28
CA LEU A 334 -23.85 9.88 -21.20
C LEU A 334 -23.33 11.23 -21.71
N THR A 335 -22.34 11.25 -22.62
CA THR A 335 -21.90 12.50 -23.29
C THR A 335 -23.01 13.20 -24.04
N GLU A 336 -23.69 12.44 -24.90
CA GLU A 336 -24.75 13.00 -25.72
C GLU A 336 -25.86 13.55 -24.84
N PHE A 337 -26.16 12.86 -23.74
CA PHE A 337 -27.22 13.23 -22.81
C PHE A 337 -26.87 14.48 -21.99
N GLU A 338 -25.66 14.57 -21.43
CA GLU A 338 -25.18 15.75 -20.69
C GLU A 338 -25.09 17.01 -21.56
N ALA A 339 -24.84 16.85 -22.87
CA ALA A 339 -24.79 17.97 -23.81
C ALA A 339 -26.19 18.51 -24.19
N LEU A 340 -27.27 17.82 -23.81
CA LEU A 340 -28.62 18.31 -24.03
C LEU A 340 -28.92 19.42 -23.01
N ASN A 341 -29.10 20.65 -23.48
CA ASN A 341 -29.64 21.74 -22.67
C ASN A 341 -31.12 21.50 -22.38
N ILE A 342 -31.41 20.57 -21.47
CA ILE A 342 -32.76 20.11 -21.16
C ILE A 342 -33.53 21.22 -20.43
N ALA A 343 -34.66 21.62 -21.01
CA ALA A 343 -35.64 22.50 -20.41
C ALA A 343 -36.92 21.72 -20.11
N VAL A 344 -37.47 21.94 -18.92
CA VAL A 344 -38.68 21.27 -18.43
C VAL A 344 -39.77 22.31 -18.18
N THR A 345 -40.94 22.12 -18.80
CA THR A 345 -42.13 22.92 -18.52
C THR A 345 -43.06 22.14 -17.60
N VAL A 346 -43.44 22.76 -16.48
CA VAL A 346 -44.34 22.17 -15.47
C VAL A 346 -45.66 22.92 -15.50
N ILE A 347 -46.77 22.19 -15.42
CA ILE A 347 -48.11 22.78 -15.29
C ILE A 347 -48.27 23.22 -13.84
N ASP A 348 -47.99 24.49 -13.58
CA ASP A 348 -48.08 25.08 -12.25
C ASP A 348 -48.12 26.61 -12.30
N LYS A 349 -48.41 27.22 -11.15
CA LYS A 349 -48.32 28.66 -10.96
C LYS A 349 -47.94 28.96 -9.51
N SER A 350 -47.02 29.89 -9.32
CA SER A 350 -46.82 30.53 -8.01
C SER A 350 -47.99 31.46 -7.74
N VAL A 351 -48.65 31.28 -6.60
CA VAL A 351 -49.79 32.08 -6.17
C VAL A 351 -49.53 32.65 -4.77
N ASP A 352 -49.97 33.88 -4.59
CA ASP A 352 -50.09 34.53 -3.28
C ASP A 352 -51.56 34.37 -2.87
N LEU A 353 -51.81 33.53 -1.88
CA LEU A 353 -53.16 33.21 -1.44
C LEU A 353 -53.81 34.38 -0.68
N ASN A 354 -53.01 35.23 -0.05
CA ASN A 354 -53.51 36.37 0.68
C ASN A 354 -54.12 37.39 -0.30
N THR A 355 -53.36 37.77 -1.33
CA THR A 355 -53.82 38.66 -2.39
C THR A 355 -55.02 38.09 -3.15
N GLU A 356 -55.09 36.78 -3.34
CA GLU A 356 -56.16 36.13 -4.11
C GLU A 356 -57.49 36.03 -3.32
N PHE A 357 -57.45 35.89 -1.98
CA PHE A 357 -58.64 35.54 -1.19
C PHE A 357 -59.01 36.50 -0.05
N ILE A 358 -58.06 37.19 0.60
CA ILE A 358 -58.37 38.07 1.74
C ILE A 358 -59.23 39.25 1.26
N GLY A 359 -60.29 39.56 2.04
CA GLY A 359 -61.23 40.63 1.72
C GLY A 359 -62.21 40.31 0.57
N LYS A 360 -62.21 39.08 0.03
CA LYS A 360 -63.22 38.60 -0.92
C LYS A 360 -64.42 38.00 -0.19
N THR A 361 -65.58 38.03 -0.84
CA THR A 361 -66.76 37.27 -0.37
C THR A 361 -66.59 35.78 -0.71
N GLN A 362 -67.33 34.91 -0.02
CA GLN A 362 -67.35 33.47 -0.32
C GLN A 362 -67.63 33.18 -1.80
N ALA A 363 -68.65 33.82 -2.38
CA ALA A 363 -69.00 33.62 -3.80
C ALA A 363 -67.88 34.06 -4.76
N GLN A 364 -67.10 35.08 -4.41
CA GLN A 364 -65.94 35.51 -5.19
C GLN A 364 -64.78 34.51 -5.08
N ALA A 365 -64.56 33.94 -3.90
CA ALA A 365 -63.54 32.92 -3.69
C ALA A 365 -63.88 31.58 -4.36
N GLU A 366 -65.14 31.14 -4.28
CA GLU A 366 -65.63 29.94 -4.98
C GLU A 366 -65.51 30.07 -6.52
N ALA A 367 -65.70 31.28 -7.05
CA ALA A 367 -65.49 31.56 -8.47
C ALA A 367 -64.01 31.72 -8.87
N ASN A 368 -63.08 31.76 -7.92
CA ASN A 368 -61.65 31.85 -8.22
C ASN A 368 -61.16 30.53 -8.84
N LYS A 369 -60.37 30.62 -9.92
CA LYS A 369 -59.81 29.46 -10.64
C LYS A 369 -59.01 28.53 -9.71
N ILE A 370 -58.39 29.06 -8.65
CA ILE A 370 -57.67 28.28 -7.65
C ILE A 370 -58.60 27.25 -6.99
N CYS A 371 -59.79 27.66 -6.54
CA CYS A 371 -60.77 26.76 -5.92
C CYS A 371 -61.43 25.77 -6.90
N GLY A 372 -61.22 25.95 -8.21
CA GLY A 372 -61.55 24.93 -9.22
C GLY A 372 -60.43 23.91 -9.48
N LEU A 373 -59.22 24.17 -8.98
CA LEU A 373 -58.02 23.34 -9.21
C LEU A 373 -57.52 22.62 -7.96
N ILE A 374 -57.82 23.14 -6.77
CA ILE A 374 -57.53 22.53 -5.48
C ILE A 374 -58.78 22.56 -4.58
N THR A 375 -58.74 21.82 -3.49
CA THR A 375 -59.82 21.86 -2.49
C THR A 375 -59.77 23.17 -1.70
N CYS A 376 -60.87 23.92 -1.70
CA CYS A 376 -61.09 25.06 -0.82
C CYS A 376 -62.18 24.71 0.20
N THR A 377 -61.85 24.78 1.48
CA THR A 377 -62.79 24.57 2.58
C THR A 377 -63.16 25.92 3.19
N PHE A 378 -64.44 26.13 3.50
CA PHE A 378 -64.92 27.38 4.08
C PHE A 378 -65.42 27.13 5.51
N GLU A 379 -64.91 27.91 6.46
CA GLU A 379 -65.39 27.94 7.83
C GLU A 379 -66.14 29.25 8.07
N THR A 380 -67.43 29.17 8.41
CA THR A 380 -68.32 30.34 8.49
C THR A 380 -69.03 30.41 9.84
N THR A 381 -68.95 31.56 10.50
CA THR A 381 -69.68 31.82 11.76
C THR A 381 -70.76 32.90 11.61
N VAL A 382 -70.46 34.16 11.24
CA VAL A 382 -71.49 35.23 11.12
C VAL A 382 -71.19 36.30 10.03
N GLY A 383 -69.99 36.34 9.47
CA GLY A 383 -69.46 37.42 8.64
C GLY A 383 -69.70 37.27 7.13
N THR A 384 -69.16 38.21 6.35
CA THR A 384 -69.38 38.31 4.89
C THR A 384 -68.09 38.29 4.05
N LEU A 385 -66.92 38.48 4.66
CA LEU A 385 -65.62 38.55 3.99
C LEU A 385 -64.63 37.58 4.63
N ILE A 386 -63.72 37.04 3.81
CA ILE A 386 -62.63 36.16 4.25
C ILE A 386 -61.57 37.02 4.96
N THR A 387 -61.20 36.64 6.18
CA THR A 387 -60.18 37.33 6.99
C THR A 387 -58.93 36.50 7.27
N GLU A 388 -58.99 35.17 7.10
CA GLU A 388 -57.82 34.29 7.22
C GLU A 388 -57.82 33.24 6.10
N VAL A 389 -56.63 32.93 5.59
CA VAL A 389 -56.37 31.76 4.74
C VAL A 389 -55.41 30.86 5.49
N ARG A 390 -55.66 29.54 5.48
CA ARG A 390 -54.78 28.55 6.09
C ARG A 390 -54.40 27.45 5.11
N VAL A 391 -53.16 26.99 5.19
CA VAL A 391 -52.62 25.81 4.48
C VAL A 391 -52.16 24.83 5.54
N ASP A 392 -52.68 23.60 5.52
CA ASP A 392 -52.41 22.58 6.55
C ASP A 392 -52.62 23.08 8.00
N GLY A 393 -53.61 23.95 8.21
CA GLY A 393 -53.95 24.53 9.52
C GLY A 393 -53.08 25.72 9.96
N GLU A 394 -51.97 26.01 9.27
CA GLU A 394 -51.12 27.18 9.51
C GLU A 394 -51.65 28.42 8.81
N LEU A 395 -51.52 29.59 9.45
CA LEU A 395 -51.97 30.88 8.92
C LEU A 395 -51.04 31.35 7.79
N VAL A 396 -51.62 31.67 6.63
CA VAL A 396 -50.90 32.27 5.51
C VAL A 396 -50.71 33.76 5.73
N THR A 397 -49.48 34.25 5.50
CA THR A 397 -49.11 35.66 5.61
C THR A 397 -48.96 36.34 4.25
N ASP A 398 -48.89 37.66 4.23
CA ASP A 398 -48.73 38.48 3.00
C ASP A 398 -47.39 38.23 2.29
N GLU A 399 -46.43 37.56 2.93
CA GLU A 399 -45.11 37.24 2.35
C GLU A 399 -45.06 35.83 1.71
N ASP A 400 -46.09 35.01 1.91
CA ASP A 400 -46.09 33.62 1.50
C ASP A 400 -46.56 33.43 0.05
N THR A 401 -45.74 32.75 -0.75
CA THR A 401 -46.11 32.30 -2.10
C THR A 401 -46.03 30.78 -2.19
N TYR A 402 -47.03 30.18 -2.82
CA TYR A 402 -47.14 28.73 -2.96
C TYR A 402 -47.21 28.34 -4.43
N MET A 403 -46.57 27.22 -4.78
CA MET A 403 -46.90 26.54 -6.03
C MET A 403 -48.26 25.87 -5.87
N LEU A 404 -49.17 26.03 -6.83
CA LEU A 404 -50.51 25.45 -6.77
C LEU A 404 -50.48 23.93 -6.59
N SER A 405 -49.49 23.25 -7.16
CA SER A 405 -49.33 21.80 -6.96
C SER A 405 -49.06 21.39 -5.51
N ALA A 406 -48.36 22.23 -4.74
CA ALA A 406 -48.05 21.98 -3.33
C ALA A 406 -49.30 22.07 -2.44
N LEU A 407 -50.30 22.83 -2.85
CA LEU A 407 -51.57 23.02 -2.12
C LEU A 407 -52.58 21.89 -2.37
N LYS A 408 -52.31 20.97 -3.29
CA LYS A 408 -53.25 19.92 -3.69
C LYS A 408 -53.56 18.88 -2.59
N PRO A 409 -52.59 18.37 -1.81
CA PRO A 409 -52.86 17.35 -0.80
C PRO A 409 -53.78 17.86 0.31
N ASP A 410 -53.51 19.05 0.83
CA ASP A 410 -54.15 19.58 2.04
C ASP A 410 -55.25 20.60 1.72
N GLY A 411 -55.27 21.14 0.50
CA GLY A 411 -56.16 22.22 0.11
C GLY A 411 -55.84 23.52 0.84
N ILE A 412 -56.82 24.42 0.87
CA ILE A 412 -56.78 25.62 1.69
C ILE A 412 -58.06 25.74 2.52
N THR A 413 -57.96 26.34 3.69
CA THR A 413 -59.11 26.71 4.53
C THR A 413 -59.27 28.22 4.56
N LEU A 414 -60.46 28.70 4.23
CA LEU A 414 -60.83 30.11 4.17
C LEU A 414 -61.79 30.42 5.32
N ILE A 415 -61.42 31.33 6.22
CA ILE A 415 -62.20 31.65 7.43
C ILE A 415 -62.98 32.94 7.25
N ILE A 416 -64.29 32.84 7.51
CA ILE A 416 -65.27 33.92 7.49
C ILE A 416 -65.82 34.04 8.93
N PRO A 417 -65.29 34.96 9.74
CA PRO A 417 -65.53 35.01 11.19
C PRO A 417 -66.99 35.31 11.57
#